data_AF-A0A8H6MBS7-F1
#
_entry.id   AF-A0A8H6MBS7-F1
#
_cell.length_a   1.000
_cell.length_b   1.000
_cell.length_c   1.000
_cell.angle_alpha   90.00
_cell.angle_beta   90.00
_cell.angle_gamma   90.00
#
_symmetry.space_group_name_H-M   'P 1'
#
loop_
_entity.id
_entity.type
_entity.pdbx_description
1 polymer ?
#
loop_
_entity_poly.entity_id
_entity_poly.type
_entity_poly.pdbx_seq_one_letter_code
_entity_poly.pdbx_strand_id
1 'polypeptide(L)'
;MVVGAGSASAAAQAAALFGAISANKIVNYAAIASSTVLVVDSLQTLPQEMEYMWTRGMTIPKGMFFVLRYYSFVHTILSIVYRSSPIYAGDLCLAPFTWDSYSSLTVHTICDVVNCLRVYAFSGKSKAVLVVLSVTFATITGLQYYLLSRFIATVKFVNIPAQAHVGCIPSAGETVWLSAVFWLVLFSILMMTGMMIGIAYRRRSNFHNLGGLLRVFYRDGIWYFIILTTMAVTNIVFAYTAPSNGLQFTMVQIQAHLNLILIIRMLLHLREWAKKVIRPSPYLIHGNGNGTTMALGELELGIDSGTTASRPPKVFIEVNKNYIVSTDHGLPSAY
;
A
#
# COMPACT_ATOMS: atom_id res chain seq x y z
N MET A 1 57.97 10.19 -17.36
CA MET A 1 56.59 9.85 -17.80
C MET A 1 55.70 9.19 -16.73
N VAL A 2 56.16 8.98 -15.47
CA VAL A 2 55.36 8.27 -14.43
C VAL A 2 54.46 9.21 -13.58
N VAL A 3 54.67 10.53 -13.64
CA VAL A 3 53.91 11.52 -12.83
C VAL A 3 52.47 11.77 -13.36
N GLY A 4 52.19 11.41 -14.62
CA GLY A 4 50.89 11.63 -15.27
C GLY A 4 49.82 10.56 -14.97
N ALA A 5 50.22 9.32 -14.67
CA ALA A 5 49.27 8.23 -14.42
C ALA A 5 48.61 8.32 -13.03
N GLY A 6 49.36 8.79 -12.02
CA GLY A 6 48.84 8.97 -10.65
C GLY A 6 47.89 10.17 -10.51
N SER A 7 48.14 11.26 -11.26
CA SER A 7 47.29 12.46 -11.25
C SER A 7 46.00 12.27 -12.05
N ALA A 8 46.03 11.54 -13.17
CA ALA A 8 44.83 11.15 -13.90
C ALA A 8 43.93 10.20 -13.09
N SER A 9 44.54 9.25 -12.36
CA SER A 9 43.84 8.37 -11.41
C SER A 9 43.19 9.16 -10.26
N ALA A 10 43.91 10.11 -9.67
CA ALA A 10 43.39 10.96 -8.59
C ALA A 10 42.24 11.88 -9.05
N ALA A 11 42.35 12.47 -10.25
CA ALA A 11 41.29 13.29 -10.83
C ALA A 11 40.02 12.46 -11.14
N ALA A 12 40.18 11.24 -11.66
CA ALA A 12 39.06 10.33 -11.90
C ALA A 12 38.38 9.90 -10.60
N GLN A 13 39.14 9.61 -9.54
CA GLN A 13 38.60 9.29 -8.22
C GLN A 13 37.86 10.49 -7.60
N ALA A 14 38.41 11.70 -7.72
CA ALA A 14 37.77 12.91 -7.25
C ALA A 14 36.44 13.16 -7.99
N ALA A 15 36.41 13.02 -9.32
CA ALA A 15 35.19 13.16 -10.13
C ALA A 15 34.12 12.13 -9.74
N ALA A 16 34.50 10.87 -9.53
CA ALA A 16 33.59 9.82 -9.07
C ALA A 16 33.01 10.14 -7.67
N LEU A 17 33.84 10.65 -6.76
CA LEU A 17 33.40 11.07 -5.43
C LEU A 17 32.41 12.24 -5.49
N PHE A 18 32.68 13.28 -6.30
CA PHE A 18 31.75 14.39 -6.50
C PHE A 18 30.41 13.93 -7.09
N GLY A 19 30.44 12.98 -8.02
CA GLY A 19 29.25 12.36 -8.59
C GLY A 19 28.42 11.61 -7.55
N ALA A 20 29.07 10.84 -6.66
CA ALA A 20 28.41 10.12 -5.58
C ALA A 20 27.80 11.06 -4.52
N ILE A 21 28.52 12.12 -4.13
CA ILE A 21 28.00 13.14 -3.22
C ILE A 21 26.77 13.84 -3.81
N SER A 22 26.81 14.19 -5.10
CA SER A 22 25.69 14.86 -5.78
C SER A 22 24.46 13.95 -5.87
N ALA A 23 24.66 12.67 -6.21
CA ALA A 23 23.59 11.69 -6.21
C ALA A 23 22.98 11.49 -4.80
N ASN A 24 23.82 11.40 -3.76
CA ASN A 24 23.32 11.24 -2.39
C ASN A 24 22.47 12.45 -1.94
N LYS A 25 22.86 13.67 -2.32
CA LYS A 25 22.05 14.87 -2.05
C LYS A 25 20.67 14.77 -2.72
N ILE A 26 20.62 14.33 -3.98
CA ILE A 26 19.34 14.13 -4.70
C ILE A 26 18.47 13.09 -3.99
N VAL A 27 19.04 11.94 -3.62
CA VAL A 27 18.34 10.87 -2.90
C VAL A 27 17.78 11.38 -1.57
N ASN A 28 18.60 12.11 -0.79
CA ASN A 28 18.17 12.63 0.51
C ASN A 28 17.10 13.72 0.38
N TYR A 29 17.22 14.63 -0.58
CA TYR A 29 16.17 15.62 -0.84
C TYR A 29 14.86 14.98 -1.32
N ALA A 30 14.93 13.96 -2.17
CA ALA A 30 13.76 13.19 -2.59
C ALA A 30 13.10 12.46 -1.40
N ALA A 31 13.90 11.87 -0.51
CA ALA A 31 13.41 11.24 0.71
C ALA A 31 12.71 12.25 1.64
N ILE A 32 13.33 13.41 1.89
CA ILE A 32 12.73 14.47 2.72
C ILE A 32 11.46 15.03 2.08
N ALA A 33 11.46 15.26 0.76
CA ALA A 33 10.28 15.73 0.03
C ALA A 33 9.12 14.74 0.15
N SER A 34 9.35 13.45 -0.11
CA SER A 34 8.32 12.43 0.03
C SER A 34 7.82 12.24 1.47
N SER A 35 8.72 12.39 2.45
CA SER A 35 8.36 12.39 3.88
C SER A 35 7.45 13.56 4.23
N THR A 36 7.73 14.75 3.66
CA THR A 36 6.90 15.95 3.85
C THR A 36 5.50 15.72 3.25
N VAL A 37 5.42 15.11 2.07
CA VAL A 37 4.14 14.75 1.45
C VAL A 37 3.35 13.78 2.33
N LEU A 38 4.00 12.77 2.93
CA LEU A 38 3.36 11.86 3.88
C LEU A 38 2.79 12.60 5.10
N VAL A 39 3.54 13.53 5.68
CA VAL A 39 3.08 14.33 6.84
C VAL A 39 1.90 15.20 6.43
N VAL A 40 1.99 15.93 5.31
CA VAL A 40 0.91 16.79 4.81
C VAL A 40 -0.35 15.97 4.53
N ASP A 41 -0.22 14.83 3.86
CA ASP A 41 -1.33 13.92 3.59
C ASP A 41 -1.98 13.41 4.88
N SER A 42 -1.15 13.08 5.87
CA SER A 42 -1.63 12.63 7.16
C SER A 42 -2.44 13.72 7.84
N LEU A 43 -1.93 14.96 7.89
CA LEU A 43 -2.64 16.11 8.46
C LEU A 43 -3.97 16.38 7.75
N GLN A 44 -4.00 16.28 6.42
CA GLN A 44 -5.24 16.44 5.63
C GLN A 44 -6.27 15.34 5.92
N THR A 45 -5.83 14.11 6.16
CA THR A 45 -6.70 12.95 6.41
C THR A 45 -7.09 12.80 7.89
N LEU A 46 -6.48 13.55 8.82
CA LEU A 46 -6.78 13.47 10.25
C LEU A 46 -8.27 13.69 10.61
N PRO A 47 -9.00 14.67 10.04
CA PRO A 47 -10.41 14.86 10.39
C PRO A 47 -11.27 13.64 10.03
N GLN A 48 -11.04 13.08 8.84
CA GLN A 48 -11.70 11.85 8.38
C GLN A 48 -11.29 10.66 9.24
N GLU A 49 -10.01 10.57 9.61
CA GLU A 49 -9.52 9.52 10.49
C GLU A 49 -10.23 9.54 11.84
N MET A 50 -10.32 10.70 12.50
CA MET A 50 -11.03 10.84 13.77
C MET A 50 -12.50 10.45 13.64
N GLU A 51 -13.17 10.86 12.57
CA GLU A 51 -14.58 10.55 12.34
C GLU A 51 -14.84 9.05 12.10
N TYR A 52 -14.03 8.41 11.24
CA TYR A 52 -14.29 7.06 10.71
C TYR A 52 -13.51 5.94 11.39
N MET A 53 -12.36 6.24 11.99
CA MET A 53 -11.49 5.24 12.60
C MET A 53 -11.62 5.21 14.11
N TRP A 54 -11.69 6.36 14.78
CA TRP A 54 -11.58 6.41 16.25
C TRP A 54 -12.87 6.00 16.99
N THR A 55 -14.03 6.37 16.46
CA THR A 55 -15.34 6.29 17.15
C THR A 55 -15.96 4.89 17.31
N ARG A 56 -15.45 3.86 16.62
CA ARG A 56 -16.04 2.51 16.58
C ARG A 56 -15.14 1.44 17.22
N GLY A 57 -15.69 0.28 17.60
CA GLY A 57 -14.91 -0.83 18.17
C GLY A 57 -13.70 -1.25 17.31
N MET A 58 -12.69 -1.86 17.94
CA MET A 58 -11.49 -2.33 17.24
C MET A 58 -11.82 -3.53 16.35
N THR A 59 -11.61 -3.35 15.03
CA THR A 59 -11.66 -4.43 14.03
C THR A 59 -10.25 -4.67 13.48
N ILE A 60 -10.00 -5.85 12.90
CA ILE A 60 -8.70 -6.19 12.30
C ILE A 60 -8.26 -5.15 11.24
N PRO A 61 -9.12 -4.69 10.30
CA PRO A 61 -8.74 -3.64 9.34
C PRO A 61 -8.39 -2.29 10.01
N LYS A 62 -9.07 -1.95 11.12
CA LYS A 62 -8.76 -0.76 11.92
C LYS A 62 -7.39 -0.88 12.60
N GLY A 63 -7.07 -2.04 13.16
CA GLY A 63 -5.75 -2.31 13.75
C GLY A 63 -4.64 -2.19 12.70
N MET A 64 -4.83 -2.81 11.53
CA MET A 64 -3.87 -2.74 10.43
C MET A 64 -3.66 -1.30 9.92
N PHE A 65 -4.72 -0.50 9.85
CA PHE A 65 -4.61 0.91 9.48
C PHE A 65 -3.68 1.67 10.44
N PHE A 66 -3.84 1.50 11.75
CA PHE A 66 -2.99 2.18 12.73
C PHE A 66 -1.57 1.67 12.70
N VAL A 67 -1.37 0.35 12.61
CA VAL A 67 -0.02 -0.23 12.45
C VAL A 67 0.65 0.37 11.22
N LEU A 68 -0.03 0.36 10.08
CA LEU A 68 0.50 0.91 8.83
C LEU A 68 0.87 2.39 8.97
N ARG A 69 -0.03 3.23 9.51
CA ARG A 69 0.19 4.68 9.64
C ARG A 69 1.31 5.02 10.62
N TYR A 70 1.26 4.49 11.84
CA TYR A 70 2.25 4.83 12.88
C TYR A 70 3.61 4.19 12.64
N TYR A 71 3.65 2.96 12.10
CA TYR A 71 4.92 2.34 11.71
C TYR A 71 5.62 3.17 10.64
N SER A 72 4.89 3.69 9.65
CA SER A 72 5.48 4.53 8.62
C SER A 72 6.00 5.88 9.14
N PHE A 73 5.38 6.46 10.16
CA PHE A 73 5.96 7.64 10.83
C PHE A 73 7.27 7.32 11.53
N VAL A 74 7.32 6.20 12.28
CA VAL A 74 8.55 5.75 12.94
C VAL A 74 9.64 5.47 11.90
N HIS A 75 9.30 4.78 10.81
CA HIS A 75 10.19 4.57 9.67
C HIS A 75 10.75 5.88 9.13
N THR A 76 9.87 6.85 8.86
CA THR A 76 10.24 8.16 8.29
C THR A 76 11.16 8.95 9.21
N ILE A 77 10.84 9.03 10.51
CA ILE A 77 11.65 9.79 11.48
C ILE A 77 13.06 9.20 11.57
N LEU A 78 13.17 7.89 11.76
CA LEU A 78 14.45 7.22 11.86
C LEU A 78 15.23 7.31 10.53
N SER A 79 14.53 7.25 9.39
CA SER A 79 15.12 7.44 8.06
C SER A 79 15.77 8.81 7.91
N ILE A 80 15.08 9.88 8.34
CA ILE A 80 15.60 11.25 8.32
C ILE A 80 16.79 11.41 9.28
N VAL A 81 16.70 10.86 10.49
CA VAL A 81 17.78 10.97 11.50
C VAL A 81 19.07 10.34 11.00
N TYR A 82 19.03 9.13 10.44
CA TYR A 82 20.27 8.50 9.97
C TYR A 82 20.84 9.20 8.72
N ARG A 83 19.98 9.70 7.82
CA ARG A 83 20.42 10.41 6.61
C ARG A 83 21.06 11.76 6.92
N SER A 84 20.62 12.43 7.99
CA SER A 84 21.09 13.77 8.39
C SER A 84 22.25 13.74 9.39
N SER A 85 22.48 12.62 10.07
CA SER A 85 23.53 12.52 11.09
C SER A 85 24.91 12.29 10.48
N PRO A 86 25.91 13.15 10.75
CA PRO A 86 27.28 12.98 10.28
C PRO A 86 28.03 11.85 11.02
N ILE A 87 27.45 11.29 12.08
CA ILE A 87 28.04 10.24 12.91
C ILE A 87 28.14 8.92 12.14
N TYR A 88 27.23 8.68 11.19
CA TYR A 88 27.19 7.46 10.39
C TYR A 88 28.06 7.59 9.14
N ALA A 89 29.36 7.30 9.27
CA ALA A 89 30.33 7.27 8.17
C ALA A 89 31.01 5.90 8.06
N GLY A 90 31.34 5.48 6.83
CA GLY A 90 32.01 4.21 6.57
C GLY A 90 31.19 2.99 7.00
N ASP A 91 31.84 2.04 7.68
CA ASP A 91 31.24 0.77 8.12
C ASP A 91 30.08 0.96 9.13
N LEU A 92 30.09 2.07 9.88
CA LEU A 92 29.00 2.43 10.79
C LEU A 92 27.67 2.72 10.06
N CYS A 93 27.69 2.87 8.73
CA CYS A 93 26.47 3.01 7.95
C CYS A 93 25.75 1.69 7.68
N LEU A 94 26.46 0.55 7.67
CA LEU A 94 25.85 -0.72 7.28
C LEU A 94 24.62 -1.05 8.15
N ALA A 95 24.70 -0.83 9.46
CA ALA A 95 23.60 -1.08 10.39
C ALA A 95 22.35 -0.21 10.12
N PRO A 96 22.42 1.15 10.13
CA PRO A 96 21.25 1.98 9.84
C PRO A 96 20.72 1.80 8.42
N PHE A 97 21.58 1.58 7.42
CA PHE A 97 21.14 1.29 6.04
C PHE A 97 20.39 -0.03 5.94
N THR A 98 20.87 -1.07 6.62
CA THR A 98 20.21 -2.38 6.69
C THR A 98 18.83 -2.24 7.33
N TRP A 99 18.75 -1.51 8.44
CA TRP A 99 17.50 -1.23 9.12
C TRP A 99 16.51 -0.46 8.23
N ASP A 100 16.95 0.64 7.58
CA ASP A 100 16.11 1.44 6.69
C ASP A 100 15.58 0.61 5.51
N SER A 101 16.44 -0.21 4.91
CA SER A 101 16.09 -1.09 3.79
C SER A 101 15.03 -2.12 4.17
N TYR A 102 15.20 -2.82 5.29
CA TYR A 102 14.21 -3.78 5.77
C TYR A 102 12.92 -3.10 6.24
N SER A 103 13.03 -1.93 6.87
CA SER A 103 11.88 -1.17 7.34
C SER A 103 11.03 -0.66 6.16
N SER A 104 11.67 -0.16 5.10
CA SER A 104 10.99 0.25 3.87
C SER A 104 10.27 -0.92 3.20
N LEU A 105 10.92 -2.09 3.11
CA LEU A 105 10.28 -3.31 2.62
C LEU A 105 9.12 -3.75 3.52
N THR A 106 9.24 -3.59 4.84
CA THR A 106 8.15 -3.91 5.79
C THR A 106 6.94 -3.01 5.58
N VAL A 107 7.12 -1.70 5.36
CA VAL A 107 6.02 -0.79 4.99
C VAL A 107 5.29 -1.31 3.76
N HIS A 108 6.04 -1.72 2.73
CA HIS A 108 5.48 -2.30 1.51
C HIS A 108 4.73 -3.62 1.79
N THR A 109 5.29 -4.52 2.62
CA THR A 109 4.64 -5.76 3.02
C THR A 109 3.29 -5.50 3.72
N ILE A 110 3.23 -4.53 4.65
CA ILE A 110 1.97 -4.19 5.33
C ILE A 110 0.92 -3.67 4.33
N CYS A 111 1.34 -2.85 3.37
CA CYS A 111 0.51 -2.39 2.25
C CYS A 111 -0.05 -3.57 1.44
N ASP A 112 0.79 -4.54 1.11
CA ASP A 112 0.40 -5.74 0.36
C ASP A 112 -0.61 -6.61 1.15
N VAL A 113 -0.47 -6.73 2.48
CA VAL A 113 -1.47 -7.43 3.30
C VAL A 113 -2.83 -6.74 3.22
N VAL A 114 -2.88 -5.40 3.25
CA VAL A 114 -4.14 -4.67 3.08
C VAL A 114 -4.76 -4.92 1.70
N ASN A 115 -3.94 -4.95 0.65
CA ASN A 115 -4.39 -5.30 -0.71
C ASN A 115 -4.88 -6.76 -0.79
N CYS A 116 -4.24 -7.69 -0.09
CA CYS A 116 -4.69 -9.07 0.03
C CYS A 116 -6.08 -9.15 0.67
N LEU A 117 -6.27 -8.50 1.83
CA LEU A 117 -7.55 -8.49 2.53
C LEU A 117 -8.66 -7.91 1.65
N ARG A 118 -8.33 -6.88 0.86
CA ARG A 118 -9.23 -6.32 -0.14
C ARG A 118 -9.64 -7.39 -1.15
N VAL A 119 -8.69 -8.03 -1.86
CA VAL A 119 -8.99 -9.10 -2.83
C VAL A 119 -9.85 -10.20 -2.22
N TYR A 120 -9.54 -10.62 -0.99
CA TYR A 120 -10.30 -11.61 -0.27
C TYR A 120 -11.76 -11.17 -0.01
N ALA A 121 -11.98 -9.93 0.41
CA ALA A 121 -13.32 -9.36 0.57
C ALA A 121 -14.08 -9.34 -0.78
N PHE A 122 -13.43 -8.94 -1.88
CA PHE A 122 -14.04 -8.96 -3.23
C PHE A 122 -14.41 -10.34 -3.72
N SER A 123 -13.63 -11.35 -3.34
CA SER A 123 -13.92 -12.75 -3.69
C SER A 123 -15.19 -13.29 -3.00
N GLY A 124 -15.86 -12.50 -2.16
CA GLY A 124 -16.98 -12.95 -1.32
C GLY A 124 -16.52 -13.91 -0.23
N LYS A 125 -15.32 -13.67 0.33
CA LYS A 125 -14.73 -14.45 1.43
C LYS A 125 -14.51 -15.94 1.10
N SER A 126 -14.24 -16.27 -0.16
CA SER A 126 -13.96 -17.65 -0.57
C SER A 126 -12.67 -18.16 0.09
N LYS A 127 -12.76 -19.25 0.87
CA LYS A 127 -11.60 -19.87 1.52
C LYS A 127 -10.53 -20.30 0.51
N ALA A 128 -10.92 -20.70 -0.69
CA ALA A 128 -9.99 -21.06 -1.76
C ALA A 128 -9.13 -19.86 -2.19
N VAL A 129 -9.74 -18.67 -2.34
CA VAL A 129 -9.01 -17.45 -2.68
C VAL A 129 -8.08 -17.04 -1.55
N LEU A 130 -8.52 -17.19 -0.29
CA LEU A 130 -7.65 -16.92 0.86
C LEU A 130 -6.40 -17.81 0.86
N VAL A 131 -6.55 -19.12 0.63
CA VAL A 131 -5.41 -20.04 0.59
C VAL A 131 -4.44 -19.67 -0.53
N VAL A 132 -4.94 -19.46 -1.75
CA VAL A 132 -4.12 -19.06 -2.91
C VAL A 132 -3.37 -17.76 -2.62
N LEU A 133 -4.06 -16.78 -2.06
CA LEU A 133 -3.52 -15.46 -1.74
C LEU A 133 -2.45 -15.52 -0.66
N SER A 134 -2.72 -16.23 0.43
CA SER A 134 -1.77 -16.40 1.53
C SER A 134 -0.51 -17.13 1.09
N VAL A 135 -0.64 -18.20 0.30
CA VAL A 135 0.51 -18.94 -0.23
C VAL A 135 1.33 -18.03 -1.14
N THR A 136 0.70 -17.33 -2.07
CA THR A 136 1.42 -16.49 -3.04
C THR A 136 2.04 -15.26 -2.37
N PHE A 137 1.36 -14.67 -1.39
CA PHE A 137 1.90 -13.58 -0.59
C PHE A 137 3.14 -14.03 0.20
N ALA A 138 3.07 -15.19 0.86
CA ALA A 138 4.19 -15.72 1.63
C ALA A 138 5.41 -16.04 0.75
N THR A 139 5.20 -16.62 -0.44
CA THR A 139 6.29 -16.93 -1.37
C THR A 139 6.95 -15.67 -1.94
N ILE A 140 6.15 -14.70 -2.41
CA ILE A 140 6.68 -13.45 -2.96
C ILE A 140 7.42 -12.67 -1.86
N THR A 141 6.79 -12.51 -0.70
CA THR A 141 7.39 -11.75 0.42
C THR A 141 8.68 -12.42 0.89
N GLY A 142 8.67 -13.75 1.11
CA GLY A 142 9.87 -14.49 1.50
C GLY A 142 11.02 -14.32 0.50
N LEU A 143 10.71 -14.35 -0.80
CA LEU A 143 11.69 -14.13 -1.86
C LEU A 143 12.21 -12.67 -1.87
N GLN A 144 11.36 -11.67 -1.65
CA GLN A 144 11.77 -10.27 -1.54
C GLN A 144 12.77 -10.05 -0.40
N TYR A 145 12.48 -10.58 0.81
CA TYR A 145 13.40 -10.47 1.94
C TYR A 145 14.71 -11.21 1.70
N TYR A 146 14.65 -12.40 1.10
CA TYR A 146 15.84 -13.15 0.71
C TYR A 146 16.72 -12.35 -0.27
N LEU A 147 16.14 -11.83 -1.35
CA LEU A 147 16.87 -11.05 -2.35
C LEU A 147 17.42 -9.74 -1.76
N LEU A 148 16.67 -9.09 -0.88
CA LEU A 148 17.15 -7.91 -0.16
C LEU A 148 18.35 -8.25 0.73
N SER A 149 18.33 -9.37 1.44
CA SER A 149 19.47 -9.80 2.27
C SER A 149 20.73 -10.04 1.43
N ARG A 150 20.57 -10.66 0.24
CA ARG A 150 21.65 -10.86 -0.73
C ARG A 150 22.17 -9.53 -1.26
N PHE A 151 21.27 -8.61 -1.56
CA PHE A 151 21.66 -7.27 -2.00
C PHE A 151 22.49 -6.54 -0.95
N ILE A 152 22.02 -6.48 0.30
CA ILE A 152 22.71 -5.78 1.40
C ILE A 152 24.12 -6.33 1.61
N ALA A 153 24.31 -7.65 1.48
CA ALA A 153 25.63 -8.27 1.58
C ALA A 153 26.62 -7.84 0.47
N THR A 154 26.12 -7.34 -0.67
CA THR A 154 26.96 -6.83 -1.77
C THR A 154 27.24 -5.33 -1.69
N VAL A 155 26.54 -4.60 -0.81
CA VAL A 155 26.67 -3.14 -0.72
C VAL A 155 28.00 -2.76 -0.11
N LYS A 156 28.71 -1.84 -0.76
CA LYS A 156 29.93 -1.20 -0.26
C LYS A 156 29.67 0.27 -0.01
N PHE A 157 30.25 0.79 1.07
CA PHE A 157 30.15 2.19 1.45
C PHE A 157 31.46 2.92 1.18
N VAL A 158 31.38 4.19 0.74
CA VAL A 158 32.58 5.03 0.66
C VAL A 158 32.98 5.45 2.07
N ASN A 159 34.23 5.20 2.43
CA ASN A 159 34.84 5.81 3.61
C ASN A 159 35.16 7.28 3.32
N ILE A 160 34.31 8.18 3.83
CA ILE A 160 34.51 9.63 3.74
C ILE A 160 34.83 10.15 5.14
N PRO A 161 35.82 11.04 5.31
CA PRO A 161 36.08 11.69 6.59
C PRO A 161 34.79 12.34 7.15
N ALA A 162 34.46 12.05 8.41
CA ALA A 162 33.24 12.51 9.08
C ALA A 162 33.04 14.04 9.04
N GLN A 163 34.14 14.79 8.88
CA GLN A 163 34.16 16.25 8.75
C GLN A 163 33.43 16.75 7.50
N ALA A 164 33.24 15.90 6.47
CA ALA A 164 32.59 16.30 5.22
C ALA A 164 31.05 16.39 5.32
N HIS A 165 30.43 15.95 6.43
CA HIS A 165 28.99 16.05 6.69
C HIS A 165 28.08 15.53 5.55
N VAL A 166 28.57 14.59 4.74
CA VAL A 166 27.88 14.11 3.53
C VAL A 166 26.93 12.92 3.76
N GLY A 167 26.78 12.51 5.02
CA GLY A 167 25.97 11.36 5.41
C GLY A 167 26.48 10.05 4.79
N CYS A 168 25.70 8.98 4.93
CA CYS A 168 26.07 7.70 4.34
C CYS A 168 25.83 7.67 2.82
N ILE A 169 26.84 7.16 2.09
CA ILE A 169 26.78 7.00 0.64
C ILE A 169 27.05 5.54 0.27
N PRO A 170 26.03 4.78 -0.19
CA PRO A 170 26.25 3.48 -0.81
C PRO A 170 26.94 3.69 -2.16
N SER A 171 28.18 3.20 -2.30
CA SER A 171 29.06 3.46 -3.44
C SER A 171 28.93 2.45 -4.56
N ALA A 172 28.51 1.23 -4.21
CA ALA A 172 28.38 0.10 -5.11
C ALA A 172 27.46 -0.94 -4.48
N GLY A 173 26.70 -1.63 -5.32
CA GLY A 173 25.90 -2.80 -4.95
C GLY A 173 25.50 -3.52 -6.23
N GLU A 174 25.33 -4.84 -6.17
CA GLU A 174 24.94 -5.60 -7.35
C GLU A 174 23.48 -5.28 -7.71
N THR A 175 23.29 -4.55 -8.82
CA THR A 175 21.98 -4.07 -9.29
C THR A 175 21.02 -5.20 -9.67
N VAL A 176 21.54 -6.41 -9.91
CA VAL A 176 20.75 -7.60 -10.25
C VAL A 176 19.82 -8.02 -9.11
N TRP A 177 20.32 -8.04 -7.87
CA TRP A 177 19.48 -8.42 -6.71
C TRP A 177 18.41 -7.37 -6.43
N LEU A 178 18.78 -6.08 -6.52
CA LEU A 178 17.84 -4.97 -6.28
C LEU A 178 16.75 -4.91 -7.37
N SER A 179 17.13 -5.03 -8.64
CA SER A 179 16.17 -5.06 -9.75
C SER A 179 15.22 -6.26 -9.64
N ALA A 180 15.71 -7.43 -9.22
CA ALA A 180 14.85 -8.59 -8.95
C ALA A 180 13.79 -8.31 -7.87
N VAL A 181 14.13 -7.57 -6.81
CA VAL A 181 13.15 -7.12 -5.81
C VAL A 181 12.07 -6.24 -6.45
N PHE A 182 12.44 -5.26 -7.29
CA PHE A 182 11.47 -4.40 -7.96
C PHE A 182 10.58 -5.15 -8.95
N TRP A 183 11.13 -6.14 -9.65
CA TRP A 183 10.32 -7.03 -10.50
C TRP A 183 9.30 -7.83 -9.71
N LEU A 184 9.66 -8.33 -8.52
CA LEU A 184 8.71 -9.02 -7.65
C LEU A 184 7.63 -8.09 -7.11
N VAL A 185 7.97 -6.85 -6.78
CA VAL A 185 6.99 -5.82 -6.39
C VAL A 185 6.03 -5.52 -7.55
N LEU A 186 6.53 -5.35 -8.77
CA LEU A 186 5.68 -5.17 -9.95
C LEU A 186 4.78 -6.39 -10.15
N PHE A 187 5.33 -7.60 -10.06
CA PHE A 187 4.58 -8.84 -10.18
C PHE A 187 3.47 -8.95 -9.12
N SER A 188 3.73 -8.62 -7.85
CA SER A 188 2.71 -8.65 -6.79
C SER A 188 1.57 -7.68 -7.12
N ILE A 189 1.89 -6.45 -7.51
CA ILE A 189 0.91 -5.41 -7.88
C ILE A 189 0.04 -5.86 -9.07
N LEU A 190 0.66 -6.37 -10.14
CA LEU A 190 -0.04 -6.84 -11.34
C LEU A 190 -0.92 -8.06 -11.03
N MET A 191 -0.43 -9.00 -10.23
CA MET A 191 -1.18 -10.19 -9.83
C MET A 191 -2.41 -9.81 -9.01
N MET A 192 -2.25 -8.99 -7.97
CA MET A 192 -3.38 -8.57 -7.11
C MET A 192 -4.46 -7.86 -7.91
N THR A 193 -4.05 -6.96 -8.81
CA THR A 193 -5.02 -6.24 -9.64
C THR A 193 -5.64 -7.12 -10.70
N GLY A 194 -4.87 -8.02 -11.33
CA GLY A 194 -5.39 -9.02 -12.25
C GLY A 194 -6.46 -9.89 -11.59
N MET A 195 -6.24 -10.31 -10.34
CA MET A 195 -7.24 -11.02 -9.55
C MET A 195 -8.48 -10.16 -9.27
N MET A 196 -8.32 -8.89 -8.88
CA MET A 196 -9.46 -7.99 -8.66
C MET A 196 -10.29 -7.77 -9.93
N ILE A 197 -9.64 -7.52 -11.08
CA ILE A 197 -10.31 -7.34 -12.37
C ILE A 197 -11.01 -8.64 -12.79
N GLY A 198 -10.34 -9.80 -12.64
CA GLY A 198 -10.91 -11.09 -12.97
C GLY A 198 -12.15 -11.44 -12.14
N ILE A 199 -12.12 -11.16 -10.83
CA ILE A 199 -13.28 -11.32 -9.95
C ILE A 199 -14.40 -10.36 -10.35
N ALA A 200 -14.08 -9.09 -10.64
CA ALA A 200 -15.04 -8.10 -11.08
C ALA A 200 -15.73 -8.50 -12.39
N TYR A 201 -14.95 -8.99 -13.36
CA TYR A 201 -15.47 -9.45 -14.65
C TYR A 201 -16.39 -10.68 -14.50
N ARG A 202 -15.99 -11.68 -13.69
CA ARG A 202 -16.83 -12.85 -13.42
C ARG A 202 -18.15 -12.50 -12.75
N ARG A 203 -18.15 -11.46 -11.90
CA ARG A 203 -19.36 -10.98 -11.22
C ARG A 203 -20.17 -10.00 -12.06
N ARG A 204 -19.74 -9.66 -13.29
CA ARG A 204 -20.34 -8.61 -14.12
C ARG A 204 -21.83 -8.83 -14.42
N SER A 205 -22.31 -10.07 -14.56
CA SER A 205 -23.76 -10.29 -14.80
C SER A 205 -24.61 -9.90 -13.58
N ASN A 206 -24.04 -9.98 -12.37
CA ASN A 206 -24.67 -9.50 -11.14
C ASN A 206 -24.35 -8.02 -10.84
N PHE A 207 -23.43 -7.38 -11.60
CA PHE A 207 -23.02 -6.00 -11.35
C PHE A 207 -24.10 -4.96 -11.62
N HIS A 208 -25.14 -5.30 -12.39
CA HIS A 208 -26.29 -4.41 -12.57
C HIS A 208 -27.03 -4.16 -11.24
N ASN A 209 -26.96 -5.13 -10.32
CA ASN A 209 -27.55 -5.07 -8.98
C ASN A 209 -26.52 -4.81 -7.85
N LEU A 210 -25.22 -4.76 -8.15
CA LEU A 210 -24.21 -4.39 -7.15
C LEU A 210 -24.25 -2.87 -6.91
N GLY A 211 -24.56 -2.48 -5.67
CA GLY A 211 -24.71 -1.09 -5.26
C GLY A 211 -23.53 -0.17 -5.60
N GLY A 212 -23.80 1.14 -5.66
CA GLY A 212 -22.85 2.17 -6.09
C GLY A 212 -21.48 2.16 -5.39
N LEU A 213 -21.41 1.64 -4.15
CA LEU A 213 -20.18 1.47 -3.38
C LEU A 213 -19.11 0.65 -4.12
N LEU A 214 -19.49 -0.47 -4.75
CA LEU A 214 -18.57 -1.35 -5.48
C LEU A 214 -18.06 -0.70 -6.77
N ARG A 215 -18.90 0.08 -7.45
CA ARG A 215 -18.53 0.80 -8.68
C ARG A 215 -17.54 1.93 -8.38
N VAL A 216 -17.79 2.74 -7.35
CA VAL A 216 -16.89 3.83 -6.94
C VAL A 216 -15.54 3.26 -6.54
N PHE A 217 -15.54 2.19 -5.74
CA PHE A 217 -14.31 1.58 -5.29
C PHE A 217 -13.47 0.94 -6.40
N TYR A 218 -14.10 0.41 -7.45
CA TYR A 218 -13.39 -0.07 -8.64
C TYR A 218 -12.81 1.08 -9.48
N ARG A 219 -13.61 2.13 -9.71
CA ARG A 219 -13.16 3.33 -10.43
C ARG A 219 -11.97 3.98 -9.74
N ASP A 220 -12.07 4.17 -8.43
CA ASP A 220 -11.02 4.79 -7.64
C ASP A 220 -9.82 3.80 -7.54
N GLY A 221 -10.10 2.50 -7.42
CA GLY A 221 -9.13 1.40 -7.43
C GLY A 221 -8.19 1.36 -8.64
N ILE A 222 -8.70 1.66 -9.84
CA ILE A 222 -7.90 1.65 -11.08
C ILE A 222 -6.83 2.73 -11.06
N TRP A 223 -7.16 3.95 -10.63
CA TRP A 223 -6.17 5.04 -10.58
C TRP A 223 -5.04 4.73 -9.62
N TYR A 224 -5.35 4.14 -8.45
CA TYR A 224 -4.34 3.66 -7.52
C TYR A 224 -3.41 2.65 -8.16
N PHE A 225 -3.97 1.67 -8.87
CA PHE A 225 -3.17 0.67 -9.55
C PHE A 225 -2.26 1.24 -10.64
N ILE A 226 -2.76 2.19 -11.45
CA ILE A 226 -1.96 2.86 -12.47
C ILE A 226 -0.76 3.54 -11.81
N ILE A 227 -0.99 4.32 -10.76
CA ILE A 227 0.08 5.05 -10.06
C ILE A 227 1.11 4.06 -9.47
N LEU A 228 0.66 3.01 -8.79
CA LEU A 228 1.55 2.00 -8.20
C LEU A 228 2.39 1.26 -9.25
N THR A 229 1.77 0.90 -10.36
CA THR A 229 2.45 0.23 -11.49
C THR A 229 3.47 1.15 -12.12
N THR A 230 3.12 2.43 -12.35
CA THR A 230 4.05 3.44 -12.87
C THR A 230 5.25 3.60 -11.94
N MET A 231 5.03 3.73 -10.63
CA MET A 231 6.12 3.84 -9.64
C MET A 231 7.04 2.60 -9.65
N ALA A 232 6.47 1.39 -9.73
CA ALA A 232 7.23 0.16 -9.80
C ALA A 232 8.08 0.08 -11.08
N VAL A 233 7.50 0.44 -12.23
CA VAL A 233 8.23 0.53 -13.50
C VAL A 233 9.34 1.58 -13.42
N THR A 234 9.08 2.76 -12.84
CA THR A 234 10.11 3.79 -12.65
C THR A 234 11.26 3.28 -11.78
N ASN A 235 10.99 2.54 -10.70
CA ASN A 235 12.04 1.91 -9.89
C ASN A 235 12.89 0.91 -10.69
N ILE A 236 12.26 0.10 -11.55
CA ILE A 236 12.98 -0.82 -12.45
C ILE A 236 13.86 -0.03 -13.44
N VAL A 237 13.32 1.02 -14.06
CA VAL A 237 14.07 1.88 -14.99
C VAL A 237 15.27 2.52 -14.31
N PHE A 238 15.09 3.06 -13.09
CA PHE A 238 16.19 3.63 -12.32
C PHE A 238 17.22 2.56 -11.93
N ALA A 239 16.82 1.33 -11.62
CA ALA A 239 17.75 0.26 -11.30
C ALA A 239 18.67 -0.12 -12.48
N TYR A 240 18.22 0.04 -13.73
CA TYR A 240 19.02 -0.28 -14.92
C TYR A 240 19.72 0.93 -15.55
N THR A 241 19.14 2.13 -15.47
CA THR A 241 19.66 3.33 -16.16
C THR A 241 20.45 4.24 -15.24
N ALA A 242 20.23 4.19 -13.92
CA ALA A 242 20.95 5.05 -13.00
C ALA A 242 22.42 4.60 -12.87
N PRO A 243 23.38 5.54 -12.80
CA PRO A 243 24.76 5.21 -12.50
C PRO A 243 24.88 4.50 -11.14
N SER A 244 25.93 3.71 -10.95
CA SER A 244 26.20 2.91 -9.74
C SER A 244 26.54 3.75 -8.50
N ASN A 245 26.26 5.05 -8.52
CA ASN A 245 26.54 6.03 -7.47
C ASN A 245 25.41 6.17 -6.42
N GLY A 246 24.46 5.23 -6.39
CA GLY A 246 23.36 5.20 -5.42
C GLY A 246 22.07 5.88 -5.88
N LEU A 247 22.03 6.52 -7.06
CA LEU A 247 20.83 7.20 -7.56
C LEU A 247 19.63 6.25 -7.77
N GLN A 248 19.89 4.95 -7.94
CA GLN A 248 18.88 3.88 -8.01
C GLN A 248 17.92 3.83 -6.81
N PHE A 249 18.31 4.35 -5.64
CA PHE A 249 17.47 4.33 -4.43
C PHE A 249 16.48 5.50 -4.34
N THR A 250 16.59 6.52 -5.21
CA THR A 250 15.79 7.75 -5.14
C THR A 250 14.29 7.45 -5.16
N MET A 251 13.88 6.50 -6.01
CA MET A 251 12.46 6.20 -6.26
C MET A 251 11.88 5.20 -5.25
N VAL A 252 12.72 4.53 -4.45
CA VAL A 252 12.29 3.51 -3.49
C VAL A 252 11.48 4.14 -2.36
N GLN A 253 12.03 5.19 -1.75
CA GLN A 253 11.35 5.88 -0.65
C GLN A 253 10.06 6.56 -1.10
N ILE A 254 10.09 7.16 -2.30
CA ILE A 254 8.90 7.78 -2.89
C ILE A 254 7.82 6.73 -3.11
N GLN A 255 8.16 5.56 -3.65
CA GLN A 255 7.21 4.46 -3.83
C GLN A 255 6.64 3.97 -2.50
N ALA A 256 7.46 3.80 -1.47
CA ALA A 256 6.99 3.36 -0.15
C ALA A 256 5.97 4.33 0.44
N HIS A 257 6.28 5.64 0.45
CA HIS A 257 5.38 6.68 0.96
C HIS A 257 4.12 6.83 0.12
N LEU A 258 4.22 6.81 -1.21
CA LEU A 258 3.04 6.91 -2.08
C LEU A 258 2.13 5.69 -1.93
N ASN A 259 2.67 4.46 -1.87
CA ASN A 259 1.85 3.27 -1.69
C ASN A 259 1.02 3.34 -0.40
N LEU A 260 1.67 3.75 0.69
CA LEU A 260 1.03 4.01 1.96
C LEU A 260 -0.10 5.06 1.86
N ILE A 261 0.19 6.24 1.31
CA ILE A 261 -0.77 7.34 1.18
C ILE A 261 -2.01 6.88 0.39
N LEU A 262 -1.78 6.22 -0.75
CA LEU A 262 -2.84 5.74 -1.63
C LEU A 262 -3.74 4.72 -0.92
N ILE A 263 -3.15 3.78 -0.16
CA ILE A 263 -3.92 2.80 0.62
C ILE A 263 -4.71 3.47 1.73
N ILE A 264 -4.11 4.40 2.49
CA ILE A 264 -4.79 5.13 3.57
C ILE A 264 -5.99 5.91 3.03
N ARG A 265 -5.80 6.71 1.97
CA ARG A 265 -6.88 7.48 1.33
C ARG A 265 -8.00 6.59 0.85
N MET A 266 -7.65 5.47 0.21
CA MET A 266 -8.64 4.50 -0.25
C MET A 266 -9.47 3.91 0.91
N LEU A 267 -8.84 3.53 2.01
CA LEU A 267 -9.54 2.97 3.18
C LEU A 267 -10.48 4.00 3.81
N LEU A 268 -10.05 5.26 3.92
CA LEU A 268 -10.87 6.36 4.44
C LEU A 268 -12.06 6.66 3.50
N HIS A 269 -11.82 6.76 2.20
CA HIS A 269 -12.87 6.94 1.20
C HIS A 269 -13.92 5.82 1.27
N LEU A 270 -13.48 4.57 1.43
CA LEU A 270 -14.40 3.44 1.54
C LEU A 270 -15.30 3.57 2.78
N ARG A 271 -14.74 3.99 3.93
CA ARG A 271 -15.52 4.19 5.16
C ARG A 271 -16.47 5.37 5.08
N GLU A 272 -16.04 6.47 4.47
CA GLU A 272 -16.90 7.63 4.21
C GLU A 272 -18.11 7.23 3.35
N TRP A 273 -17.87 6.51 2.26
CA TRP A 273 -18.95 6.02 1.39
C TRP A 273 -19.87 5.04 2.10
N ALA A 274 -19.31 4.10 2.88
CA ALA A 274 -20.13 3.18 3.66
C ALA A 274 -21.04 3.91 4.65
N LYS A 275 -20.56 4.97 5.31
CA LYS A 275 -21.39 5.81 6.19
C LYS A 275 -22.50 6.53 5.42
N LYS A 276 -22.22 7.06 4.22
CA LYS A 276 -23.22 7.72 3.35
C LYS A 276 -24.33 6.77 2.91
N VAL A 277 -24.00 5.52 2.60
CA VAL A 277 -24.99 4.50 2.20
C VAL A 277 -25.85 4.04 3.39
N ILE A 278 -25.29 3.97 4.60
CA ILE A 278 -26.00 3.54 5.81
C ILE A 278 -26.97 4.62 6.34
N ARG A 279 -26.70 5.91 6.11
CA ARG A 279 -27.70 6.97 6.39
C ARG A 279 -28.87 6.78 5.41
N PRO A 280 -30.06 6.37 5.88
CA PRO A 280 -31.08 5.85 5.00
C PRO A 280 -31.58 6.92 4.04
N SER A 281 -31.76 6.49 2.78
CA SER A 281 -32.73 7.08 1.87
C SER A 281 -34.05 7.33 2.63
N PRO A 282 -34.63 8.54 2.60
CA PRO A 282 -35.87 8.88 3.33
C PRO A 282 -37.07 7.97 3.02
N TYR A 283 -36.98 7.13 1.98
CA TYR A 283 -38.07 6.29 1.48
C TYR A 283 -38.22 4.92 2.18
N LEU A 284 -37.35 4.55 3.13
CA LEU A 284 -37.41 3.24 3.81
C LEU A 284 -38.02 3.26 5.23
N ILE A 285 -38.66 4.36 5.65
CA ILE A 285 -39.29 4.48 6.98
C ILE A 285 -40.78 4.06 6.97
N HIS A 286 -41.15 3.05 6.19
CA HIS A 286 -42.46 2.39 6.35
C HIS A 286 -42.35 0.89 6.05
N GLY A 287 -41.59 0.20 6.91
CA GLY A 287 -41.57 -1.25 6.99
C GLY A 287 -41.58 -1.66 8.45
N ASN A 288 -42.73 -2.16 8.90
CA ASN A 288 -43.01 -2.61 10.26
C ASN A 288 -41.98 -3.64 10.77
N GLY A 289 -41.51 -3.48 12.01
CA GLY A 289 -41.02 -4.52 12.92
C GLY A 289 -39.89 -5.46 12.46
N ASN A 290 -38.78 -5.46 13.21
CA ASN A 290 -37.73 -6.49 13.25
C ASN A 290 -36.63 -6.49 12.16
N GLY A 291 -36.20 -5.31 11.71
CA GLY A 291 -34.99 -5.17 10.91
C GLY A 291 -33.75 -4.91 11.78
N THR A 292 -33.01 -5.96 12.16
CA THR A 292 -31.64 -5.80 12.67
C THR A 292 -30.80 -5.07 11.61
N THR A 293 -30.39 -3.84 11.93
CA THR A 293 -29.45 -3.06 11.14
C THR A 293 -28.17 -3.86 10.93
N MET A 294 -27.95 -4.33 9.70
CA MET A 294 -26.74 -5.06 9.30
C MET A 294 -25.54 -4.11 9.46
N ALA A 295 -24.83 -4.26 10.58
CA ALA A 295 -23.70 -3.42 10.91
C ALA A 295 -22.48 -3.83 10.08
N LEU A 296 -21.76 -2.83 9.59
CA LEU A 296 -20.47 -2.86 8.87
C LEU A 296 -19.43 -3.89 9.39
N GLY A 297 -19.56 -4.40 10.61
CA GLY A 297 -18.72 -5.47 11.15
C GLY A 297 -18.82 -6.78 10.35
N GLU A 298 -19.98 -7.09 9.77
CA GLU A 298 -20.12 -8.29 8.92
C GLU A 298 -19.38 -8.16 7.59
N LEU A 299 -19.07 -6.94 7.12
CA LEU A 299 -18.24 -6.74 5.94
C LEU A 299 -16.74 -6.90 6.28
N GLU A 300 -16.32 -6.52 7.50
CA GLU A 300 -14.91 -6.38 7.85
C GLU A 300 -14.20 -7.67 8.29
N LEU A 301 -14.85 -8.66 8.92
CA LEU A 301 -14.34 -10.04 9.11
C LEU A 301 -15.35 -10.82 9.95
N GLY A 302 -16.04 -11.79 9.35
CA GLY A 302 -16.88 -12.74 10.09
C GLY A 302 -15.97 -13.82 10.66
N ILE A 303 -15.31 -13.52 11.78
CA ILE A 303 -14.68 -14.53 12.63
C ILE A 303 -15.67 -14.77 13.77
N ASP A 304 -16.24 -15.97 13.77
CA ASP A 304 -17.14 -16.47 14.81
C ASP A 304 -16.48 -16.36 16.19
N SER A 305 -17.01 -15.48 17.05
CA SER A 305 -16.90 -15.66 18.50
C SER A 305 -18.12 -16.46 18.93
N GLY A 306 -17.89 -17.72 19.30
CA GLY A 306 -18.92 -18.64 19.75
C GLY A 306 -19.70 -18.11 20.95
N THR A 307 -20.96 -17.79 20.71
CA THR A 307 -22.03 -17.83 21.70
C THR A 307 -23.24 -18.45 21.03
N THR A 308 -23.72 -19.54 21.61
CA THR A 308 -24.91 -20.30 21.21
C THR A 308 -26.13 -19.38 21.11
N ALA A 309 -26.45 -18.95 19.89
CA ALA A 309 -27.76 -18.43 19.51
C ALA A 309 -28.00 -18.77 18.03
N SER A 310 -29.21 -19.25 17.76
CA SER A 310 -29.72 -19.78 16.49
C SER A 310 -29.21 -19.10 15.22
N ARG A 311 -28.77 -19.94 14.25
CA ARG A 311 -28.43 -19.56 12.87
C ARG A 311 -29.48 -18.62 12.25
N PRO A 312 -29.11 -17.44 11.71
CA PRO A 312 -29.91 -16.76 10.71
C PRO A 312 -29.52 -17.24 9.29
N PRO A 313 -30.45 -17.17 8.33
CA PRO A 313 -30.34 -17.85 7.04
C PRO A 313 -29.29 -17.22 6.13
N LYS A 314 -28.68 -18.07 5.29
CA LYS A 314 -27.94 -17.65 4.10
C LYS A 314 -28.88 -16.85 3.20
N VAL A 315 -28.77 -15.52 3.19
CA VAL A 315 -29.44 -14.71 2.18
C VAL A 315 -28.59 -14.77 0.92
N PHE A 316 -28.79 -15.85 0.14
CA PHE A 316 -28.71 -15.73 -1.30
C PHE A 316 -29.75 -14.69 -1.69
N ILE A 317 -29.31 -13.62 -2.37
CA ILE A 317 -30.24 -12.68 -3.00
C ILE A 317 -30.88 -13.43 -4.16
N GLU A 318 -31.93 -14.18 -3.85
CA GLU A 318 -32.89 -14.66 -4.84
C GLU A 318 -33.89 -13.52 -5.02
N VAL A 319 -33.69 -12.74 -6.09
CA VAL A 319 -34.67 -11.74 -6.51
C VAL A 319 -35.87 -12.51 -7.06
N ASN A 320 -36.88 -12.73 -6.21
CA ASN A 320 -38.15 -13.27 -6.67
C ASN A 320 -38.81 -12.21 -7.57
N LYS A 321 -38.76 -12.45 -8.87
CA LYS A 321 -39.65 -11.84 -9.85
C LYS A 321 -41.03 -12.46 -9.63
N ASN A 322 -41.96 -11.71 -9.01
CA ASN A 322 -43.38 -11.70 -9.35
C ASN A 322 -44.14 -10.84 -8.33
N TYR A 323 -44.30 -9.56 -8.63
CA TYR A 323 -45.52 -8.83 -8.28
C TYR A 323 -45.83 -7.86 -9.42
N ILE A 324 -46.54 -8.39 -10.42
CA ILE A 324 -47.47 -7.59 -11.21
C ILE A 324 -48.65 -7.35 -10.25
N VAL A 325 -48.82 -6.13 -9.77
CA VAL A 325 -50.06 -5.74 -9.09
C VAL A 325 -50.97 -5.13 -10.13
N SER A 326 -51.99 -5.91 -10.49
CA SER A 326 -53.19 -5.47 -11.19
C SER A 326 -53.87 -4.38 -10.39
N THR A 327 -54.14 -3.22 -11.00
CA THR A 327 -55.04 -2.21 -10.45
C THR A 327 -56.47 -2.58 -10.83
N ASP A 328 -57.16 -3.31 -9.96
CA ASP A 328 -58.61 -3.41 -9.94
C ASP A 328 -59.11 -2.86 -8.59
N HIS A 329 -59.70 -1.68 -8.62
CA HIS A 329 -60.64 -1.25 -7.58
C HIS A 329 -61.80 -0.51 -8.24
N GLY A 330 -62.91 -1.22 -8.39
CA GLY A 330 -64.22 -0.65 -8.64
C GLY A 330 -64.64 0.23 -7.46
N LEU A 331 -65.09 1.44 -7.77
CA LEU A 331 -65.79 2.35 -6.87
C LEU A 331 -67.30 2.05 -6.93
N PRO A 332 -68.00 1.94 -5.79
CA PRO A 332 -69.46 1.94 -5.76
C PRO A 332 -70.03 3.36 -5.75
N SER A 333 -71.18 3.49 -6.40
CA SER A 333 -72.08 4.64 -6.44
C SER A 333 -72.56 5.09 -5.06
N ALA A 334 -72.58 6.41 -4.81
CA ALA A 334 -73.66 7.09 -4.07
C ALA A 334 -73.53 8.63 -4.19
N TYR A 335 -74.68 9.26 -4.48
CA TYR A 335 -75.02 10.69 -4.57
C TYR A 335 -74.66 11.43 -5.86
#